data_AF-A0A1A3DNE9-F1
#
_entry.id   AF-A0A1A3DNE9-F1
#
_cell.length_a   1.000
_cell.length_b   1.000
_cell.length_c   1.000
_cell.angle_alpha   90.00
_cell.angle_beta   90.00
_cell.angle_gamma   90.00
#
_symmetry.space_group_name_H-M   'P 1'
#
loop_
_entity.id
_entity.type
_entity.pdbx_description
1 polymer ?
#
loop_
_entity_poly.entity_id
_entity_poly.type
_entity_poly.pdbx_seq_one_letter_code
_entity_poly.pdbx_strand_id
1 'polypeptide(L)'
;MTSTVPGFIAWPVIAVMAILLAARFRWCRANLYQTYFNNVMAWLLLAQLLRERRVEAVLSGSSLMTVTTAQQLSCAAMILACGELIGFTMLWNRISPEETRRSHRYYRVLAVALCVAFLAAGTRARDAGQPLEVSGGWDAVLALSFYLTTLVIMLARMMWMFGSELRKATDKRELLLAAAGVLSVVVVAAACLEALVLAVTDQLGWTHTVQFRLRVHGSEFLWMAVVLYLFGAVPLAVRLHSYLGLDRVSRTWKSLQPLRLGMTAVVPESSFHVDHGRYRFQKTTLQLHQTVIEIRDAILQLRHYVGGTAPHELAHFLRVNSVPAHEQSSATHAFQLAHAARAKIAGHTPQTPDKALVVDSRSTSLYEEAADLLALAKWWTPAVAAAGPAAPDEPHIGTSLPA
;
A
#
# COMPACT_ATOMS: atom_id res chain seq x y z
N MET A 1 9.09 37.08 6.83
CA MET A 1 9.61 36.13 7.85
C MET A 1 8.58 35.02 8.02
N THR A 2 8.74 33.88 7.35
CA THR A 2 7.59 32.99 7.02
C THR A 2 7.75 31.53 7.44
N SER A 3 8.96 30.95 7.41
CA SER A 3 9.21 29.63 8.01
C SER A 3 9.78 29.78 9.42
N THR A 4 9.06 29.32 10.44
CA THR A 4 9.53 29.25 11.84
C THR A 4 10.49 28.08 12.06
N VAL A 5 10.57 27.16 11.11
CA VAL A 5 11.40 25.96 11.20
C VAL A 5 12.81 26.27 10.70
N PRO A 6 13.85 25.86 11.45
CA PRO A 6 15.23 26.03 11.00
C PRO A 6 15.48 25.37 9.64
N GLY A 7 16.19 26.05 8.74
CA GLY A 7 16.44 25.57 7.38
C GLY A 7 17.15 24.21 7.32
N PHE A 8 17.98 23.88 8.30
CA PHE A 8 18.64 22.57 8.37
C PHE A 8 17.65 21.40 8.60
N ILE A 9 16.44 21.68 9.10
CA ILE A 9 15.35 20.69 9.23
C ILE A 9 14.43 20.75 8.01
N ALA A 10 14.07 21.96 7.56
CA ALA A 10 13.11 22.14 6.47
C ALA A 10 13.64 21.56 5.14
N TRP A 11 14.91 21.77 4.79
CA TRP A 11 15.48 21.30 3.53
C TRP A 11 15.50 19.78 3.36
N PRO A 12 15.96 18.99 4.36
CA PRO A 12 15.84 17.53 4.30
C PRO A 12 14.39 17.07 4.11
N VAL A 13 13.44 17.68 4.82
CA VAL A 13 12.02 17.33 4.71
C VAL A 13 11.49 17.62 3.30
N ILE A 14 11.75 18.82 2.76
CA ILE A 14 11.36 19.19 1.40
C ILE A 14 12.01 18.28 0.35
N ALA A 15 13.29 17.92 0.53
CA ALA A 15 13.98 17.01 -0.37
C ALA A 15 13.34 15.62 -0.35
N VAL A 16 13.02 15.07 0.83
CA VAL A 16 12.29 13.80 0.95
C VAL A 16 10.92 13.89 0.29
N MET A 17 10.18 15.00 0.49
CA MET A 17 8.91 15.23 -0.20
C MET A 17 9.09 15.21 -1.72
N ALA A 18 10.07 15.93 -2.27
CA ALA A 18 10.34 15.94 -3.70
C ALA A 18 10.66 14.53 -4.25
N ILE A 19 11.50 13.75 -3.54
CA ILE A 19 11.83 12.37 -3.90
C ILE A 19 10.58 11.49 -3.88
N LEU A 20 9.77 11.57 -2.82
CA LEU A 20 8.52 10.80 -2.71
C LEU A 20 7.55 11.14 -3.85
N LEU A 21 7.41 12.42 -4.18
CA LEU A 21 6.56 12.87 -5.27
C LEU A 21 7.06 12.34 -6.63
N ALA A 22 8.36 12.45 -6.90
CA ALA A 22 8.98 11.93 -8.12
C ALA A 22 8.80 10.41 -8.25
N ALA A 23 9.01 9.67 -7.15
CA ALA A 23 8.81 8.22 -7.11
C ALA A 23 7.34 7.86 -7.34
N ARG A 24 6.39 8.62 -6.78
CA ARG A 24 4.96 8.43 -7.02
C ARG A 24 4.54 8.76 -8.45
N PHE A 25 5.08 9.78 -9.09
CA PHE A 25 4.81 10.04 -10.51
C PHE A 25 5.37 8.94 -11.40
N ARG A 26 6.53 8.37 -11.04
CA ARG A 26 7.16 7.25 -11.77
C ARG A 26 6.37 5.96 -11.64
N TRP A 27 5.99 5.58 -10.41
CA TRP A 27 5.40 4.28 -10.14
C TRP A 27 3.87 4.34 -10.06
N CYS A 28 3.30 5.32 -9.36
CA CYS A 28 1.89 5.39 -8.97
C CYS A 28 1.03 6.32 -9.86
N ARG A 29 0.96 6.06 -11.18
CA ARG A 29 0.09 6.80 -12.12
C ARG A 29 -1.09 6.00 -12.70
N ALA A 30 -1.34 4.80 -12.18
CA ALA A 30 -2.27 3.85 -12.82
C ALA A 30 -3.76 4.23 -12.73
N ASN A 31 -4.17 5.05 -11.76
CA ASN A 31 -5.58 5.37 -11.52
C ASN A 31 -5.81 6.87 -11.25
N LEU A 32 -7.02 7.36 -11.53
CA LEU A 32 -7.46 8.73 -11.25
C LEU A 32 -7.28 9.12 -9.78
N TYR A 33 -7.56 8.18 -8.88
CA TYR A 33 -7.33 8.33 -7.44
C TYR A 33 -5.89 8.76 -7.13
N GLN A 34 -4.91 8.06 -7.71
CA GLN A 34 -3.50 8.36 -7.51
C GLN A 34 -3.12 9.67 -8.20
N THR A 35 -3.76 9.99 -9.33
CA THR A 35 -3.51 11.23 -10.07
C THR A 35 -3.92 12.46 -9.26
N TYR A 36 -5.14 12.48 -8.69
CA TYR A 36 -5.57 13.59 -7.85
C TYR A 36 -4.69 13.73 -6.61
N PHE A 37 -4.37 12.62 -5.93
CA PHE A 37 -3.50 12.68 -4.77
C PHE A 37 -2.08 13.20 -5.11
N ASN A 38 -1.51 12.77 -6.24
CA ASN A 38 -0.22 13.29 -6.70
C ASN A 38 -0.27 14.80 -7.03
N ASN A 39 -1.40 15.28 -7.58
CA ASN A 39 -1.60 16.72 -7.80
C ASN A 39 -1.68 17.48 -6.47
N VAL A 40 -2.39 16.97 -5.46
CA VAL A 40 -2.41 17.56 -4.11
C VAL A 40 -0.98 17.67 -3.58
N MET A 41 -0.21 16.57 -3.63
CA MET A 41 1.18 16.57 -3.16
C MET A 41 2.05 17.57 -3.93
N ALA A 42 1.87 17.71 -5.25
CA ALA A 42 2.60 18.67 -6.07
C ALA A 42 2.29 20.12 -5.67
N TRP A 43 1.01 20.47 -5.50
CA TRP A 43 0.60 21.79 -5.03
C TRP A 43 1.12 22.09 -3.63
N LEU A 44 1.11 21.10 -2.73
CA LEU A 44 1.70 21.24 -1.40
C LEU A 44 3.21 21.43 -1.44
N LEU A 45 3.94 20.71 -2.28
CA LEU A 45 5.38 20.90 -2.45
C LEU A 45 5.69 22.30 -2.95
N LEU A 46 4.93 22.77 -3.96
CA LEU A 46 5.05 24.14 -4.46
C LEU A 46 4.79 25.15 -3.34
N ALA A 47 3.74 24.95 -2.55
CA ALA A 47 3.43 25.81 -1.43
C ALA A 47 4.55 25.84 -0.37
N GLN A 48 5.16 24.69 -0.04
CA GLN A 48 6.32 24.64 0.87
C GLN A 48 7.54 25.38 0.28
N LEU A 49 7.86 25.15 -0.99
CA LEU A 49 8.99 25.81 -1.67
C LEU A 49 8.83 27.33 -1.70
N LEU A 50 7.62 27.82 -1.98
CA LEU A 50 7.32 29.26 -2.00
C LEU A 50 7.42 29.94 -0.62
N ARG A 51 7.34 29.18 0.48
CA ARG A 51 7.47 29.69 1.85
C ARG A 51 8.86 29.49 2.45
N GLU A 52 9.78 28.87 1.71
CA GLU A 52 11.13 28.59 2.19
C GLU A 52 12.02 29.83 2.05
N ARG A 53 12.68 30.22 3.15
CA ARG A 53 13.43 31.49 3.25
C ARG A 53 14.47 31.68 2.15
N ARG A 54 15.17 30.60 1.77
CA ARG A 54 16.18 30.66 0.71
C ARG A 54 15.56 30.86 -0.66
N VAL A 55 14.41 30.24 -0.93
CA VAL A 55 13.69 30.40 -2.20
C VAL A 55 13.12 31.82 -2.29
N GLU A 56 12.53 32.32 -1.22
CA GLU A 56 12.07 33.71 -1.12
C GLU A 56 13.20 34.71 -1.38
N ALA A 57 14.41 34.46 -0.84
CA ALA A 57 15.58 35.31 -1.04
C ALA A 57 16.12 35.28 -2.49
N VAL A 58 16.08 34.12 -3.15
CA VAL A 58 16.48 33.99 -4.56
C VAL A 58 15.44 34.66 -5.48
N LEU A 59 14.16 34.50 -5.20
CA LEU A 59 13.08 35.12 -5.97
C LEU A 59 13.07 36.65 -5.86
N SER A 60 13.34 37.18 -4.66
CA SER A 60 13.46 38.62 -4.46
C SER A 60 14.74 39.19 -5.06
N GLY A 61 15.87 38.48 -4.91
CA GLY A 61 17.16 38.88 -5.48
C GLY A 61 17.22 38.85 -7.01
N SER A 62 16.42 38.00 -7.66
CA SER A 62 16.28 37.93 -9.11
C SER A 62 15.23 38.91 -9.68
N SER A 63 14.59 39.73 -8.82
CA SER A 63 13.47 40.62 -9.16
C SER A 63 12.24 39.93 -9.79
N LEU A 64 12.19 38.60 -9.78
CA LEU A 64 11.07 37.84 -10.35
C LEU A 64 9.79 38.01 -9.51
N MET A 65 9.92 38.06 -8.17
CA MET A 65 8.76 38.11 -7.29
C MET A 65 9.10 38.61 -5.88
N THR A 66 8.20 39.38 -5.27
CA THR A 66 8.37 39.82 -3.87
C THR A 66 8.04 38.69 -2.89
N VAL A 67 8.59 38.76 -1.68
CA VAL A 67 8.35 37.79 -0.59
C VAL A 67 6.84 37.69 -0.26
N THR A 68 6.13 38.82 -0.26
CA THR A 68 4.68 38.86 -0.02
C THR A 68 3.89 38.17 -1.12
N THR A 69 4.32 38.32 -2.37
CA THR A 69 3.70 37.63 -3.51
C THR A 69 3.96 36.13 -3.43
N ALA A 70 5.17 35.69 -3.03
CA ALA A 70 5.47 34.27 -2.81
C ALA A 70 4.58 33.65 -1.73
N GLN A 71 4.36 34.36 -0.62
CA GLN A 71 3.45 33.92 0.43
C GLN A 71 2.00 33.81 -0.05
N GLN A 72 1.49 34.80 -0.78
CA GLN A 72 0.13 34.74 -1.32
C GLN A 72 -0.02 33.63 -2.37
N LEU A 73 0.98 33.42 -3.21
CA LEU A 73 0.98 32.33 -4.19
C LEU A 73 1.03 30.96 -3.49
N SER A 74 1.73 30.84 -2.37
CA SER A 74 1.67 29.63 -1.55
C SER A 74 0.28 29.36 -0.99
N CYS A 75 -0.45 30.38 -0.54
CA CYS A 75 -1.83 30.20 -0.09
C CYS A 75 -2.75 29.81 -1.25
N ALA A 76 -2.56 30.41 -2.44
CA ALA A 76 -3.29 30.02 -3.65
C ALA A 76 -2.99 28.56 -4.05
N ALA A 77 -1.74 28.12 -3.96
CA ALA A 77 -1.37 26.71 -4.19
C ALA A 77 -2.09 25.78 -3.20
N MET A 78 -2.26 26.18 -1.93
CA MET A 78 -3.03 25.41 -0.95
C MET A 78 -4.52 25.32 -1.30
N ILE A 79 -5.14 26.42 -1.77
CA ILE A 79 -6.54 26.38 -2.25
C ILE A 79 -6.69 25.36 -3.39
N LEU A 80 -5.75 25.35 -4.34
CA LEU A 80 -5.75 24.38 -5.44
C LEU A 80 -5.51 22.94 -4.92
N ALA A 81 -4.63 22.76 -3.94
CA ALA A 81 -4.43 21.47 -3.28
C ALA A 81 -5.72 20.96 -2.63
N CYS A 82 -6.47 21.82 -1.92
CA CYS A 82 -7.77 21.47 -1.36
C CYS A 82 -8.79 21.10 -2.44
N GLY A 83 -8.80 21.83 -3.57
CA GLY A 83 -9.61 21.49 -4.74
C GLY A 83 -9.35 20.08 -5.27
N GLU A 84 -8.08 19.72 -5.47
CA GLU A 84 -7.69 18.36 -5.88
C GLU A 84 -8.04 17.30 -4.82
N LEU A 85 -7.95 17.65 -3.53
CA LEU A 85 -8.30 16.75 -2.43
C LEU A 85 -9.81 16.48 -2.38
N ILE A 86 -10.64 17.46 -2.77
CA ILE A 86 -12.09 17.22 -2.95
C ILE A 86 -12.32 16.16 -4.03
N GLY A 87 -11.64 16.23 -5.18
CA GLY A 87 -11.71 15.21 -6.22
C GLY A 87 -11.27 13.82 -5.73
N PHE A 88 -10.23 13.78 -4.89
CA PHE A 88 -9.78 12.55 -4.23
C PHE A 88 -10.84 11.96 -3.28
N THR A 89 -11.46 12.78 -2.41
CA THR A 89 -12.48 12.32 -1.46
C THR A 89 -13.75 11.82 -2.16
N MET A 90 -14.09 12.36 -3.34
CA MET A 90 -15.19 11.84 -4.16
C MET A 90 -14.93 10.40 -4.61
N LEU A 91 -13.72 10.12 -5.12
CA LEU A 91 -13.34 8.75 -5.51
C LEU A 91 -13.27 7.82 -4.29
N TRP A 92 -12.83 8.34 -3.14
CA TRP A 92 -12.82 7.58 -1.90
C TRP A 92 -14.23 7.14 -1.49
N ASN A 93 -15.24 7.99 -1.68
CA ASN A 93 -16.66 7.68 -1.47
C ASN A 93 -17.26 6.74 -2.52
N ARG A 94 -16.44 6.09 -3.35
CA ARG A 94 -16.86 5.16 -4.41
C ARG A 94 -17.80 5.77 -5.45
N ILE A 95 -17.78 7.09 -5.62
CA ILE A 95 -18.46 7.76 -6.74
C ILE A 95 -17.78 7.32 -8.03
N SER A 96 -18.57 7.10 -9.08
CA SER A 96 -18.03 6.66 -10.36
C SER A 96 -16.97 7.65 -10.88
N PRO A 97 -15.93 7.18 -11.59
CA PRO A 97 -14.88 8.06 -12.10
C PRO A 97 -15.39 9.16 -13.04
N GLU A 98 -16.45 8.87 -13.80
CA GLU A 98 -17.05 9.80 -14.76
C GLU A 98 -17.83 10.92 -14.08
N GLU A 99 -18.68 10.58 -13.12
CA GLU A 99 -19.40 11.55 -12.30
C GLU A 99 -18.42 12.40 -11.48
N THR A 100 -17.35 11.79 -10.98
CA THR A 100 -16.31 12.51 -10.26
C THR A 100 -15.62 13.53 -11.16
N ARG A 101 -15.24 13.18 -12.39
CA ARG A 101 -14.62 14.15 -13.33
C ARG A 101 -15.53 15.33 -13.62
N ARG A 102 -16.83 15.07 -13.85
CA ARG A 102 -17.82 16.12 -14.13
C ARG A 102 -17.99 17.04 -12.92
N SER A 103 -18.22 16.47 -11.74
CA SER A 103 -18.43 17.22 -10.50
C SER A 103 -17.17 17.99 -10.07
N HIS A 104 -16.01 17.34 -10.14
CA HIS A 104 -14.71 17.93 -9.77
C HIS A 104 -14.33 19.10 -10.68
N ARG A 105 -14.75 19.14 -11.95
CA ARG A 105 -14.54 20.30 -12.82
C ARG A 105 -15.15 21.57 -12.21
N TYR A 106 -16.35 21.50 -11.62
CA TYR A 106 -16.97 22.65 -10.96
C TYR A 106 -16.17 23.10 -9.72
N TYR A 107 -15.70 22.16 -8.91
CA TYR A 107 -14.86 22.49 -7.75
C TYR A 107 -13.50 23.07 -8.15
N ARG A 108 -12.90 22.61 -9.26
CA ARG A 108 -11.67 23.22 -9.80
C ARG A 108 -11.91 24.65 -10.27
N VAL A 109 -12.99 24.89 -11.00
CA VAL A 109 -13.35 26.26 -11.45
C VAL A 109 -13.60 27.15 -10.23
N LEU A 110 -14.33 26.66 -9.22
CA LEU A 110 -14.55 27.37 -7.97
C LEU A 110 -13.23 27.66 -7.23
N ALA A 111 -12.35 26.68 -7.11
CA ALA A 111 -11.04 26.86 -6.48
C ALA A 111 -10.20 27.90 -7.22
N VAL A 112 -10.17 27.88 -8.55
CA VAL A 112 -9.50 28.91 -9.36
C VAL A 112 -10.13 30.29 -9.16
N ALA A 113 -11.46 30.38 -9.16
CA ALA A 113 -12.16 31.64 -8.92
C ALA A 113 -11.85 32.20 -7.51
N LEU A 114 -11.85 31.35 -6.49
CA LEU A 114 -11.49 31.72 -5.12
C LEU A 114 -10.00 32.08 -4.99
N CYS A 115 -9.10 31.42 -5.73
CA CYS A 115 -7.69 31.84 -5.82
C CYS A 115 -7.56 33.24 -6.40
N VAL A 116 -8.26 33.55 -7.50
CA VAL A 116 -8.23 34.88 -8.13
C VAL A 116 -8.80 35.93 -7.17
N ALA A 117 -9.93 35.63 -6.52
CA ALA A 117 -10.54 36.53 -5.53
C ALA A 117 -9.62 36.76 -4.31
N PHE A 118 -8.97 35.71 -3.81
CA PHE A 118 -7.96 35.79 -2.75
C PHE A 118 -6.79 36.69 -3.14
N LEU A 119 -6.23 36.49 -4.34
CA LEU A 119 -5.11 37.28 -4.83
C LEU A 119 -5.49 38.74 -5.09
N ALA A 120 -6.73 39.00 -5.53
CA ALA A 120 -7.26 40.35 -5.72
C ALA A 120 -7.44 41.08 -4.38
N ALA A 121 -8.08 40.44 -3.39
CA ALA A 121 -8.24 40.99 -2.05
C ALA A 121 -6.89 41.22 -1.34
N GLY A 122 -5.89 40.37 -1.62
CA GLY A 122 -4.54 40.51 -1.09
C GLY A 122 -3.68 41.60 -1.76
N THR A 123 -4.16 42.30 -2.79
CA THR A 123 -3.36 43.26 -3.56
C THR A 123 -2.83 44.40 -2.70
N ARG A 124 -3.67 44.98 -1.85
CA ARG A 124 -3.26 46.07 -0.95
C ARG A 124 -2.12 45.67 -0.01
N ALA A 125 -2.18 44.48 0.57
CA ALA A 125 -1.12 43.96 1.43
C ALA A 125 0.18 43.73 0.64
N ARG A 126 0.06 43.29 -0.62
CA ARG A 126 1.19 43.08 -1.53
C ARG A 126 1.87 44.40 -1.87
N ASP A 127 1.09 45.43 -2.21
CA ASP A 127 1.59 46.77 -2.54
C ASP A 127 2.26 47.44 -1.33
N ALA A 128 1.73 47.19 -0.12
CA ALA A 128 2.34 47.63 1.12
C ALA A 128 3.61 46.84 1.52
N GLY A 129 3.95 45.77 0.80
CA GLY A 129 5.09 44.92 1.14
C GLY A 129 4.93 44.16 2.46
N GLN A 130 3.70 44.05 2.98
CA GLN A 130 3.40 43.42 4.25
C GLN A 130 2.67 42.08 4.08
N PRO A 131 2.91 41.10 4.96
CA PRO A 131 2.12 39.88 4.97
C PRO A 131 0.66 40.22 5.32
N LEU A 132 -0.28 39.41 4.82
CA LEU A 132 -1.72 39.63 4.96
C LEU A 132 -2.16 39.76 6.44
N GLU A 133 -1.48 39.03 7.33
CA GLU A 133 -1.71 39.03 8.77
C GLU A 133 -1.31 40.33 9.48
N VAL A 134 -0.41 41.11 8.87
CA VAL A 134 0.14 42.38 9.41
C VAL A 134 -0.53 43.58 8.76
N SER A 135 -0.83 43.52 7.46
CA SER A 135 -1.52 44.60 6.76
C SER A 135 -2.90 44.90 7.35
N GLY A 136 -3.55 43.91 7.96
CA GLY A 136 -4.84 44.06 8.63
C GLY A 136 -5.96 44.54 7.69
N GLY A 137 -7.06 45.02 8.29
CA GLY A 137 -8.21 45.57 7.59
C GLY A 137 -9.19 44.53 7.05
N TRP A 138 -10.32 45.02 6.53
CA TRP A 138 -11.37 44.20 5.94
C TRP A 138 -10.93 43.45 4.69
N ASP A 139 -9.95 43.98 3.94
CA ASP A 139 -9.37 43.32 2.77
C ASP A 139 -8.67 42.00 3.17
N ALA A 140 -7.96 41.99 4.30
CA ALA A 140 -7.34 40.78 4.84
C ALA A 140 -8.38 39.76 5.32
N VAL A 141 -9.47 40.22 5.94
CA VAL A 141 -10.60 39.36 6.35
C VAL A 141 -11.28 38.73 5.12
N LEU A 142 -11.50 39.52 4.06
CA LEU A 142 -12.08 39.04 2.81
C LEU A 142 -11.16 37.99 2.14
N ALA A 143 -9.86 38.28 2.04
CA ALA A 143 -8.90 37.32 1.51
C ALA A 143 -8.91 36.02 2.33
N LEU A 144 -8.82 36.09 3.66
CA LEU A 144 -8.86 34.91 4.51
C LEU A 144 -10.17 34.13 4.39
N SER A 145 -11.30 34.81 4.17
CA SER A 145 -12.60 34.19 3.93
C SER A 145 -12.62 33.41 2.61
N PHE A 146 -12.08 33.97 1.52
CA PHE A 146 -11.97 33.23 0.25
C PHE A 146 -11.06 32.00 0.37
N TYR A 147 -9.94 32.15 1.06
CA TYR A 147 -9.04 31.03 1.37
C TYR A 147 -9.77 29.92 2.15
N LEU A 148 -10.49 30.28 3.21
CA LEU A 148 -11.17 29.32 4.07
C LEU A 148 -12.39 28.68 3.42
N THR A 149 -13.03 29.32 2.45
CA THR A 149 -14.23 28.77 1.79
C THR A 149 -13.93 27.37 1.21
N THR A 150 -12.82 27.21 0.47
CA THR A 150 -12.46 25.90 -0.12
C THR A 150 -12.11 24.88 0.95
N LEU A 151 -11.41 25.31 2.01
CA LEU A 151 -11.07 24.46 3.15
C LEU A 151 -12.31 23.96 3.89
N VAL A 152 -13.27 24.85 4.18
CA VAL A 152 -14.52 24.49 4.85
C VAL A 152 -15.34 23.51 4.00
N ILE A 153 -15.42 23.73 2.68
CA ILE A 153 -16.08 22.79 1.76
C ILE A 153 -15.41 21.41 1.83
N MET A 154 -14.08 21.37 1.77
CA MET A 154 -13.30 20.14 1.86
C MET A 154 -13.53 19.43 3.21
N LEU A 155 -13.46 20.16 4.32
CA LEU A 155 -13.66 19.63 5.67
C LEU A 155 -15.08 19.12 5.88
N ALA A 156 -16.09 19.86 5.41
CA ALA A 156 -17.48 19.43 5.47
C ALA A 156 -17.69 18.10 4.73
N ARG A 157 -17.05 17.93 3.55
CA ARG A 157 -17.10 16.66 2.81
C ARG A 157 -16.38 15.53 3.53
N MET A 158 -15.20 15.78 4.10
CA MET A 158 -14.48 14.78 4.89
C MET A 158 -15.26 14.38 6.14
N MET A 159 -15.89 15.34 6.82
CA MET A 159 -16.76 15.11 7.97
C MET A 159 -17.97 14.25 7.58
N TRP A 160 -18.62 14.59 6.46
CA TRP A 160 -19.73 13.78 5.93
C TRP A 160 -19.28 12.36 5.62
N MET A 161 -18.13 12.19 4.97
CA MET A 161 -17.56 10.89 4.64
C MET A 161 -17.32 10.05 5.90
N PHE A 162 -16.47 10.52 6.83
CA PHE A 162 -16.16 9.76 8.03
C PHE A 162 -17.38 9.57 8.94
N GLY A 163 -18.28 10.55 8.99
CA GLY A 163 -19.55 10.42 9.72
C GLY A 163 -20.47 9.36 9.09
N SER A 164 -20.49 9.23 7.76
CA SER A 164 -21.25 8.19 7.07
C SER A 164 -20.66 6.79 7.28
N GLU A 165 -19.33 6.67 7.32
CA GLU A 165 -18.64 5.42 7.66
C GLU A 165 -18.88 5.05 9.13
N LEU A 166 -18.84 6.02 10.04
CA LEU A 166 -19.13 5.79 11.45
C LEU A 166 -20.56 5.26 11.68
N ARG A 167 -21.53 5.73 10.90
CA ARG A 167 -22.91 5.24 10.95
C ARG A 167 -23.08 3.83 10.36
N LYS A 168 -22.20 3.40 9.47
CA LYS A 168 -22.26 2.10 8.78
C LYS A 168 -21.36 1.04 9.42
N ALA A 169 -20.42 1.44 10.25
CA ALA A 169 -19.45 0.55 10.87
C ALA A 169 -20.13 -0.51 11.73
N THR A 170 -19.97 -1.78 11.34
CA THR A 170 -20.43 -2.94 12.12
C THR A 170 -19.32 -3.50 13.01
N ASP A 171 -18.07 -3.33 12.59
CA ASP A 171 -16.89 -3.84 13.31
C ASP A 171 -16.23 -2.76 14.19
N LYS A 172 -15.73 -3.17 15.36
CA LYS A 172 -15.00 -2.28 16.29
C LYS A 172 -13.81 -1.57 15.65
N ARG A 173 -13.13 -2.24 14.70
CA ARG A 173 -11.98 -1.67 14.00
C ARG A 173 -12.40 -0.56 13.03
N GLU A 174 -13.48 -0.78 12.28
CA GLU A 174 -14.04 0.21 11.37
C GLU A 174 -14.56 1.42 12.14
N LEU A 175 -15.23 1.17 13.27
CA LEU A 175 -15.71 2.22 14.18
C LEU A 175 -14.55 3.08 14.70
N LEU A 176 -13.47 2.46 15.18
CA LEU A 176 -12.28 3.19 15.66
C LEU A 176 -11.62 4.02 14.55
N LEU A 177 -11.51 3.46 13.34
CA LEU A 177 -10.94 4.17 12.19
C LEU A 177 -11.81 5.36 11.77
N ALA A 178 -13.13 5.18 11.72
CA ALA A 178 -14.06 6.24 11.39
C ALA A 178 -14.09 7.34 12.47
N ALA A 179 -14.11 6.95 13.75
CA ALA A 179 -14.06 7.90 14.87
C ALA A 179 -12.76 8.71 14.90
N ALA A 180 -11.62 8.05 14.68
CA ALA A 180 -10.33 8.74 14.53
C ALA A 180 -10.33 9.71 13.34
N GLY A 181 -10.95 9.33 12.22
CA GLY A 181 -11.14 10.20 11.05
C GLY A 181 -11.98 11.44 11.36
N VAL A 182 -13.14 11.27 12.01
CA VAL A 182 -14.00 12.38 12.45
C VAL A 182 -13.23 13.32 13.37
N LEU A 183 -12.57 12.78 14.40
CA LEU A 183 -11.77 13.57 15.34
C LEU A 183 -10.66 14.36 14.62
N SER A 184 -9.95 13.72 13.68
CA SER A 184 -8.91 14.39 12.89
C SER A 184 -9.48 15.57 12.09
N VAL A 185 -10.65 15.40 11.46
CA VAL A 185 -11.28 16.48 10.70
C VAL A 185 -11.73 17.63 11.61
N VAL A 186 -12.27 17.33 12.81
CA VAL A 186 -12.65 18.36 13.79
C VAL A 186 -11.43 19.17 14.23
N VAL A 187 -10.32 18.50 14.55
CA VAL A 187 -9.08 19.17 14.97
C VAL A 187 -8.53 20.07 13.86
N VAL A 188 -8.48 19.57 12.61
CA VAL A 188 -8.04 20.38 11.47
C VAL A 188 -8.99 21.56 11.21
N ALA A 189 -10.30 21.36 11.36
CA ALA A 189 -11.28 22.42 11.21
C ALA A 189 -11.11 23.51 12.27
N ALA A 190 -10.87 23.14 13.53
CA ALA A 190 -10.60 24.09 14.60
C ALA A 190 -9.33 24.91 14.30
N ALA A 191 -8.22 24.26 13.94
CA ALA A 191 -6.97 24.93 13.59
C ALA A 191 -7.12 25.89 12.39
N CYS A 192 -7.88 25.50 11.36
CA CYS A 192 -8.14 26.36 10.21
C CYS A 192 -9.02 27.57 10.55
N LEU A 193 -10.07 27.37 11.38
CA LEU A 193 -10.99 28.44 11.76
C LEU A 193 -10.40 29.41 12.77
N GLU A 194 -9.48 28.94 13.62
CA GLU A 194 -8.74 29.76 14.58
C GLU A 194 -8.14 31.00 13.89
N ALA A 195 -7.48 30.82 12.75
CA ALA A 195 -6.87 31.91 11.99
C ALA A 195 -7.86 33.06 11.68
N LEU A 196 -9.11 32.74 11.31
CA LEU A 196 -10.14 33.72 10.99
C LEU A 196 -10.74 34.36 12.22
N VAL A 197 -11.05 33.57 13.24
CA VAL A 197 -11.57 34.10 14.51
C VAL A 197 -10.57 35.07 15.11
N LEU A 198 -9.28 34.71 15.11
CA LEU A 198 -8.21 35.59 15.57
C LEU A 198 -8.09 36.84 14.70
N ALA A 199 -8.15 36.73 13.37
CA ALA A 199 -8.09 37.91 12.50
C ALA A 199 -9.27 38.87 12.71
N VAL A 200 -10.50 38.35 12.85
CA VAL A 200 -11.71 39.16 13.09
C VAL A 200 -11.65 39.83 14.47
N THR A 201 -11.29 39.11 15.52
CA THR A 201 -11.20 39.68 16.88
C THR A 201 -10.10 40.73 17.01
N ASP A 202 -8.99 40.57 16.28
CA ASP A 202 -7.90 41.55 16.17
C ASP A 202 -8.40 42.83 15.45
N GLN A 203 -9.21 42.71 14.39
CA GLN A 203 -9.85 43.85 13.72
C GLN A 203 -10.93 44.55 14.58
N LEU A 204 -11.62 43.79 15.43
CA LEU A 204 -12.56 44.34 16.41
C LEU A 204 -11.85 44.97 17.62
N GLY A 205 -10.52 44.89 17.71
CA GLY A 205 -9.72 45.42 18.81
C GLY A 205 -9.81 44.61 20.11
N TRP A 206 -10.35 43.40 20.06
CA TRP A 206 -10.57 42.56 21.24
C TRP A 206 -9.32 41.76 21.64
N THR A 207 -8.42 41.50 20.69
CA THR A 207 -7.19 40.74 20.92
C THR A 207 -6.02 41.35 20.16
N HIS A 208 -4.79 40.97 20.51
CA HIS A 208 -3.56 41.35 19.80
C HIS A 208 -2.77 40.08 19.45
N THR A 209 -3.16 39.40 18.38
CA THR A 209 -2.73 37.99 18.13
C THR A 209 -1.78 37.82 16.95
N VAL A 210 -1.37 38.91 16.31
CA VAL A 210 -0.51 38.93 15.12
C VAL A 210 0.76 38.09 15.28
N GLN A 211 1.50 38.25 16.39
CA GLN A 211 2.76 37.51 16.61
C GLN A 211 2.55 36.01 16.81
N PHE A 212 1.44 35.64 17.46
CA PHE A 212 1.08 34.24 17.66
C PHE A 212 0.72 33.58 16.33
N ARG A 213 -0.13 34.22 15.50
CA ARG A 213 -0.51 33.73 14.16
C ARG A 213 0.70 33.50 13.26
N LEU A 214 1.62 34.47 13.20
CA LEU A 214 2.85 34.36 12.40
C LEU A 214 3.72 33.15 12.81
N ARG A 215 3.76 32.84 14.11
CA ARG A 215 4.55 31.71 14.62
C ARG A 215 3.89 30.36 14.31
N VAL A 216 2.59 30.27 14.60
CA VAL A 216 1.81 29.03 14.53
C VAL A 216 1.56 28.63 13.07
N HIS A 217 1.07 29.56 12.23
CA HIS A 217 0.76 29.27 10.82
C HIS A 217 1.99 28.86 10.02
N GLY A 218 3.18 29.34 10.38
CA GLY A 218 4.45 28.94 9.75
C GLY A 218 4.76 27.45 9.98
N SER A 219 4.55 26.95 11.21
CA SER A 219 4.81 25.56 11.55
C SER A 219 3.70 24.61 11.11
N GLU A 220 2.45 25.02 11.25
CA GLU A 220 1.28 24.20 10.91
C GLU A 220 1.28 23.80 9.43
N PHE A 221 1.64 24.74 8.57
CA PHE A 221 1.68 24.52 7.12
C PHE A 221 2.67 23.41 6.74
N LEU A 222 3.84 23.37 7.38
CA LEU A 222 4.85 22.32 7.16
C LEU A 222 4.32 20.97 7.65
N TRP A 223 3.82 20.91 8.89
CA TRP A 223 3.38 19.65 9.49
C TRP A 223 2.17 19.05 8.78
N MET A 224 1.21 19.87 8.33
CA MET A 224 0.11 19.40 7.48
C MET A 224 0.61 18.73 6.20
N ALA A 225 1.61 19.32 5.54
CA ALA A 225 2.19 18.74 4.35
C ALA A 225 2.95 17.43 4.66
N VAL A 226 3.72 17.37 5.75
CA VAL A 226 4.40 16.15 6.20
C VAL A 226 3.40 15.01 6.41
N VAL A 227 2.31 15.25 7.13
CA VAL A 227 1.26 14.25 7.39
C VAL A 227 0.67 13.73 6.08
N LEU A 228 0.32 14.62 5.13
CA LEU A 228 -0.21 14.19 3.85
C LEU A 228 0.81 13.37 3.03
N TYR A 229 2.09 13.75 3.08
CA TYR A 229 3.16 13.02 2.40
C TYR A 229 3.41 11.63 2.99
N LEU A 230 3.26 11.47 4.31
CA LEU A 230 3.31 10.16 4.96
C LEU A 230 2.20 9.24 4.44
N PHE A 231 0.97 9.73 4.33
CA PHE A 231 -0.12 8.97 3.68
C PHE A 231 0.21 8.65 2.21
N GLY A 232 0.81 9.60 1.50
CA GLY A 232 1.31 9.40 0.13
C GLY A 232 2.41 8.34 0.02
N ALA A 233 3.23 8.16 1.05
CA ALA A 233 4.29 7.17 1.03
C ALA A 233 3.78 5.73 1.13
N VAL A 234 2.58 5.50 1.70
CA VAL A 234 2.05 4.14 1.95
C VAL A 234 1.97 3.28 0.68
N PRO A 235 1.32 3.71 -0.43
CA PRO A 235 1.29 2.90 -1.66
C PRO A 235 2.67 2.68 -2.28
N LEU A 236 3.59 3.63 -2.09
CA LEU A 236 4.98 3.52 -2.55
C LEU A 236 5.73 2.45 -1.77
N ALA A 237 5.58 2.44 -0.44
CA ALA A 237 6.17 1.43 0.43
C ALA A 237 5.65 0.03 0.11
N VAL A 238 4.34 -0.13 -0.10
CA VAL A 238 3.74 -1.41 -0.52
C VAL A 238 4.29 -1.88 -1.87
N ARG A 239 4.45 -0.97 -2.83
CA ARG A 239 5.03 -1.30 -4.15
C ARG A 239 6.51 -1.58 -4.09
N LEU A 240 7.27 -0.86 -3.28
CA LEU A 240 8.69 -1.12 -3.08
C LEU A 240 8.91 -2.47 -2.40
N HIS A 241 8.10 -2.80 -1.39
CA HIS A 241 8.14 -4.06 -0.68
C HIS A 241 7.80 -5.26 -1.60
N SER A 242 6.82 -5.10 -2.48
CA SER A 242 6.49 -6.11 -3.50
C SER A 242 7.53 -6.20 -4.62
N TYR A 243 8.11 -5.07 -5.05
CA TYR A 243 9.19 -5.04 -6.03
C TYR A 243 10.47 -5.75 -5.52
N LEU A 244 10.80 -5.56 -4.24
CA LEU A 244 11.92 -6.26 -3.58
C LEU A 244 11.62 -7.76 -3.33
N GLY A 245 10.43 -8.25 -3.68
CA GLY A 245 10.02 -9.64 -3.44
C GLY A 245 9.95 -10.00 -1.95
N LEU A 246 9.90 -8.99 -1.07
CA LEU A 246 9.73 -9.18 0.37
C LEU A 246 8.26 -9.48 0.71
N ASP A 247 7.34 -9.25 -0.23
CA ASP A 247 5.93 -9.56 -0.08
C ASP A 247 5.70 -11.05 0.24
N ARG A 248 4.73 -11.31 1.13
CA ARG A 248 4.37 -12.65 1.61
C ARG A 248 4.10 -13.59 0.45
N VAL A 249 3.38 -13.11 -0.58
CA VAL A 249 3.06 -13.88 -1.79
C VAL A 249 4.31 -14.35 -2.52
N SER A 250 5.28 -13.44 -2.72
CA SER A 250 6.51 -13.76 -3.45
C SER A 250 7.41 -14.72 -2.67
N ARG A 251 7.46 -14.59 -1.33
CA ARG A 251 8.18 -15.54 -0.46
C ARG A 251 7.54 -16.93 -0.49
N THR A 252 6.23 -17.01 -0.26
CA THR A 252 5.48 -18.27 -0.32
C THR A 252 5.64 -18.94 -1.69
N TRP A 253 5.50 -18.19 -2.78
CA TRP A 253 5.69 -18.72 -4.13
C TRP A 253 7.09 -19.30 -4.35
N LYS A 254 8.15 -18.61 -3.89
CA LYS A 254 9.54 -19.09 -3.98
C LYS A 254 9.77 -20.36 -3.17
N SER A 255 9.24 -20.41 -1.95
CA SER A 255 9.36 -21.58 -1.07
C SER A 255 8.61 -22.81 -1.60
N LEU A 256 7.57 -22.63 -2.41
CA LEU A 256 6.84 -23.72 -3.07
C LEU A 256 7.50 -24.22 -4.37
N GLN A 257 8.49 -23.49 -4.93
CA GLN A 257 9.12 -23.87 -6.20
C GLN A 257 9.83 -25.25 -6.17
N PRO A 258 10.57 -25.64 -5.12
CA PRO A 258 11.22 -26.96 -5.09
C PRO A 258 10.21 -28.10 -5.18
N LEU A 259 9.08 -27.96 -4.48
CA LEU A 259 7.98 -28.92 -4.50
C LEU A 259 7.33 -28.96 -5.90
N ARG A 260 7.00 -27.80 -6.46
CA ARG A 260 6.42 -27.67 -7.79
C ARG A 260 7.29 -28.35 -8.84
N LEU A 261 8.58 -28.00 -8.90
CA LEU A 261 9.53 -28.55 -9.89
C LEU A 261 9.65 -30.07 -9.76
N GLY A 262 9.76 -30.59 -8.53
CA GLY A 262 9.80 -32.02 -8.27
C GLY A 262 8.53 -32.74 -8.73
N MET A 263 7.36 -32.18 -8.46
CA MET A 263 6.09 -32.75 -8.89
C MET A 263 5.88 -32.69 -10.41
N THR A 264 6.19 -31.55 -11.05
CA THR A 264 6.03 -31.39 -12.50
C THR A 264 7.01 -32.25 -13.30
N ALA A 265 8.17 -32.62 -12.71
CA ALA A 265 9.08 -33.58 -13.33
C ALA A 265 8.48 -34.99 -13.39
N VAL A 266 7.68 -35.37 -12.39
CA VAL A 266 7.01 -36.68 -12.31
C VAL A 266 5.67 -36.68 -13.05
N VAL A 267 5.00 -35.53 -13.09
CA VAL A 267 3.67 -35.32 -13.63
C VAL A 267 3.70 -34.10 -14.56
N PRO A 268 4.22 -34.22 -15.80
CA PRO A 268 4.33 -33.08 -16.70
C PRO A 268 2.96 -32.55 -17.15
N GLU A 269 1.92 -33.39 -17.15
CA GLU A 269 0.56 -33.06 -17.54
C GLU A 269 -0.12 -32.01 -16.64
N SER A 270 0.33 -31.85 -15.39
CA SER A 270 -0.22 -30.86 -14.46
C SER A 270 0.42 -29.47 -14.60
N SER A 271 1.39 -29.29 -15.51
CA SER A 271 2.10 -28.03 -15.69
C SER A 271 1.33 -27.06 -16.60
N PHE A 272 1.03 -25.86 -16.10
CA PHE A 272 0.50 -24.78 -16.93
C PHE A 272 1.67 -24.00 -17.55
N HIS A 273 1.85 -24.13 -18.86
CA HIS A 273 2.74 -23.27 -19.64
C HIS A 273 2.03 -21.95 -19.95
N VAL A 274 2.23 -20.95 -19.09
CA VAL A 274 1.78 -19.59 -19.37
C VAL A 274 2.99 -18.67 -19.31
N ASP A 275 3.15 -17.89 -20.38
CA ASP A 275 4.28 -16.98 -20.56
C ASP A 275 4.16 -15.79 -19.59
N HIS A 276 4.84 -15.90 -18.44
CA HIS A 276 4.78 -14.90 -17.38
C HIS A 276 5.74 -13.75 -17.70
N GLY A 277 5.24 -12.78 -18.46
CA GLY A 277 5.99 -11.63 -18.94
C GLY A 277 6.73 -10.79 -17.87
N ARG A 278 7.97 -10.43 -18.22
CA ARG A 278 8.85 -9.31 -17.81
C ARG A 278 9.09 -8.92 -16.34
N TYR A 279 8.35 -9.39 -15.33
CA TYR A 279 8.59 -8.98 -13.94
C TYR A 279 9.29 -10.08 -13.12
N ARG A 280 10.62 -10.09 -13.17
CA ARG A 280 11.49 -11.11 -12.53
C ARG A 280 11.31 -11.22 -11.01
N PHE A 281 10.93 -10.13 -10.33
CA PHE A 281 10.93 -10.04 -8.87
C PHE A 281 9.54 -9.95 -8.21
N GLN A 282 8.50 -9.54 -8.94
CA GLN A 282 7.15 -9.42 -8.41
C GLN A 282 6.31 -10.61 -8.84
N LYS A 283 5.87 -11.43 -7.87
CA LYS A 283 4.92 -12.51 -8.13
C LYS A 283 3.51 -12.10 -7.72
N THR A 284 2.55 -12.33 -8.61
CA THR A 284 1.15 -11.95 -8.37
C THR A 284 0.43 -13.03 -7.55
N THR A 285 -0.66 -12.65 -6.88
CA THR A 285 -1.54 -13.61 -6.19
C THR A 285 -2.07 -14.67 -7.15
N LEU A 286 -2.31 -14.30 -8.42
CA LEU A 286 -2.68 -15.25 -9.48
C LEU A 286 -1.60 -16.31 -9.70
N GLN A 287 -0.32 -15.92 -9.76
CA GLN A 287 0.80 -16.87 -9.91
C GLN A 287 0.95 -17.78 -8.70
N LEU A 288 0.68 -17.29 -7.49
CA LEU A 288 0.63 -18.13 -6.31
C LEU A 288 -0.52 -19.14 -6.40
N HIS A 289 -1.72 -18.68 -6.73
CA HIS A 289 -2.90 -19.54 -6.90
C HIS A 289 -2.67 -20.62 -7.95
N GLN A 290 -2.09 -20.26 -9.11
CA GLN A 290 -1.72 -21.22 -10.14
C GLN A 290 -0.72 -22.26 -9.64
N THR A 291 0.37 -21.85 -8.98
CA THR A 291 1.33 -22.79 -8.40
C THR A 291 0.67 -23.74 -7.39
N VAL A 292 -0.26 -23.24 -6.56
CA VAL A 292 -1.02 -24.07 -5.61
C VAL A 292 -1.88 -25.10 -6.35
N ILE A 293 -2.56 -24.70 -7.43
CA ILE A 293 -3.37 -25.60 -8.26
C ILE A 293 -2.49 -26.66 -8.95
N GLU A 294 -1.36 -26.29 -9.55
CA GLU A 294 -0.45 -27.24 -10.22
C GLU A 294 0.05 -28.32 -9.26
N ILE A 295 0.43 -27.91 -8.04
CA ILE A 295 0.87 -28.83 -6.98
C ILE A 295 -0.30 -29.73 -6.56
N ARG A 296 -1.50 -29.18 -6.38
CA ARG A 296 -2.69 -29.97 -5.98
C ARG A 296 -3.09 -30.98 -7.04
N ASP A 297 -3.07 -30.58 -8.31
CA ASP A 297 -3.39 -31.48 -9.41
C ASP A 297 -2.36 -32.60 -9.52
N ALA A 298 -1.07 -32.29 -9.38
CA ALA A 298 -0.03 -33.32 -9.32
C ALA A 298 -0.23 -34.30 -8.16
N ILE A 299 -0.61 -33.81 -6.97
CA ILE A 299 -0.94 -34.67 -5.81
C ILE A 299 -2.13 -35.57 -6.12
N LEU A 300 -3.19 -35.04 -6.75
CA LEU A 300 -4.37 -35.83 -7.13
C LEU A 300 -4.03 -36.92 -8.14
N GLN A 301 -3.14 -36.65 -9.10
CA GLN A 301 -2.68 -37.66 -10.05
C GLN A 301 -1.81 -38.73 -9.38
N LEU A 302 -0.91 -38.32 -8.47
CA LEU A 302 -0.03 -39.23 -7.73
C LEU A 302 -0.78 -40.12 -6.72
N ARG A 303 -1.99 -39.75 -6.32
CA ARG A 303 -2.84 -40.54 -5.41
C ARG A 303 -2.98 -42.00 -5.84
N HIS A 304 -3.08 -42.28 -7.13
CA HIS A 304 -3.26 -43.63 -7.65
C HIS A 304 -2.00 -44.51 -7.53
N TYR A 305 -0.86 -43.92 -7.17
CA TYR A 305 0.43 -44.59 -7.04
C TYR A 305 0.85 -44.74 -5.57
N VAL A 306 -0.01 -44.34 -4.62
CA VAL A 306 0.26 -44.56 -3.20
C VAL A 306 -0.01 -46.04 -2.88
N GLY A 307 1.00 -46.88 -3.12
CA GLY A 307 1.04 -48.25 -2.63
C GLY A 307 1.48 -48.31 -1.17
N GLY A 308 1.22 -49.43 -0.50
CA GLY A 308 1.51 -49.64 0.93
C GLY A 308 2.97 -49.41 1.29
N THR A 309 3.32 -48.17 1.62
CA THR A 309 4.61 -47.81 2.21
C THR A 309 4.79 -48.62 3.48
N ALA A 310 5.89 -49.37 3.58
CA ALA A 310 6.08 -50.24 4.71
C ALA A 310 6.24 -49.41 5.99
N PRO A 311 5.45 -49.66 7.06
CA PRO A 311 5.43 -48.82 8.27
C PRO A 311 6.80 -48.61 8.92
N HIS A 312 7.73 -49.55 8.72
CA HIS A 312 9.10 -49.48 9.22
C HIS A 312 9.96 -48.43 8.50
N GLU A 313 9.74 -48.18 7.20
CA GLU A 313 10.46 -47.15 6.44
C GLU A 313 10.02 -45.75 6.85
N LEU A 314 8.71 -45.56 7.07
CA LEU A 314 8.17 -44.30 7.58
C LEU A 314 8.68 -44.02 9.00
N ALA A 315 8.66 -45.01 9.89
CA ALA A 315 9.19 -44.85 11.25
C ALA A 315 10.69 -44.53 11.24
N HIS A 316 11.45 -45.13 10.31
CA HIS A 316 12.86 -44.82 10.10
C HIS A 316 13.05 -43.36 9.64
N PHE A 317 12.29 -42.90 8.64
CA PHE A 317 12.35 -41.52 8.14
C PHE A 317 12.05 -40.48 9.22
N LEU A 318 10.98 -40.69 10.00
CA LEU A 318 10.58 -39.77 11.07
C LEU A 318 11.65 -39.66 12.16
N ARG A 319 12.32 -40.77 12.49
CA ARG A 319 13.40 -40.82 13.48
C ARG A 319 14.68 -40.16 12.97
N VAL A 320 15.12 -40.48 11.74
CA VAL A 320 16.36 -39.93 11.16
C VAL A 320 16.28 -38.41 11.00
N ASN A 321 15.11 -37.89 10.60
CA ASN A 321 14.92 -36.45 10.40
C ASN A 321 14.45 -35.71 11.67
N SER A 322 14.34 -36.41 12.81
CA SER A 322 13.91 -35.84 14.10
C SER A 322 12.64 -34.98 13.98
N VAL A 323 11.62 -35.50 13.31
CA VAL A 323 10.40 -34.74 12.98
C VAL A 323 9.60 -34.41 14.26
N PRO A 324 9.34 -33.12 14.56
CA PRO A 324 8.53 -32.72 15.70
C PRO A 324 7.09 -33.26 15.61
N ALA A 325 6.47 -33.58 16.75
CA ALA A 325 5.13 -34.17 16.82
C ALA A 325 4.06 -33.38 16.04
N HIS A 326 4.12 -32.05 16.06
CA HIS A 326 3.18 -31.18 15.36
C HIS A 326 3.35 -31.16 13.82
N GLU A 327 4.48 -31.64 13.29
CA GLU A 327 4.76 -31.70 11.85
C GLU A 327 4.72 -33.13 11.28
N GLN A 328 4.49 -34.14 12.13
CA GLN A 328 4.51 -35.56 11.73
C GLN A 328 3.49 -35.88 10.63
N SER A 329 2.31 -35.25 10.65
CA SER A 329 1.29 -35.42 9.60
C SER A 329 1.80 -34.94 8.24
N SER A 330 2.39 -33.74 8.20
CA SER A 330 2.94 -33.14 6.97
C SER A 330 4.14 -33.92 6.44
N ALA A 331 5.02 -34.39 7.34
CA ALA A 331 6.17 -35.20 6.98
C ALA A 331 5.76 -36.59 6.45
N THR A 332 4.75 -37.21 7.06
CA THR A 332 4.19 -38.49 6.61
C THR A 332 3.59 -38.36 5.22
N HIS A 333 2.80 -37.32 4.97
CA HIS A 333 2.22 -37.06 3.65
C HIS A 333 3.31 -36.80 2.59
N ALA A 334 4.34 -36.01 2.92
CA ALA A 334 5.47 -35.78 2.02
C ALA A 334 6.19 -37.09 1.66
N PHE A 335 6.42 -37.97 2.65
CA PHE A 335 7.04 -39.28 2.45
C PHE A 335 6.20 -40.21 1.56
N GLN A 336 4.90 -40.34 1.84
CA GLN A 336 3.99 -41.15 1.02
C GLN A 336 3.93 -40.63 -0.42
N LEU A 337 3.91 -39.31 -0.60
CA LEU A 337 3.88 -38.70 -1.92
C LEU A 337 5.19 -38.91 -2.69
N ALA A 338 6.35 -38.86 -2.02
CA ALA A 338 7.63 -39.16 -2.64
C ALA A 338 7.72 -40.62 -3.12
N HIS A 339 7.21 -41.57 -2.33
CA HIS A 339 7.09 -42.97 -2.75
C HIS A 339 6.14 -43.15 -3.93
N ALA A 340 4.99 -42.48 -3.94
CA ALA A 340 4.06 -42.51 -5.05
C ALA A 340 4.68 -41.92 -6.34
N ALA A 341 5.43 -40.82 -6.20
CA ALA A 341 6.17 -40.23 -7.31
C ALA A 341 7.21 -41.21 -7.88
N ARG A 342 7.95 -41.92 -7.03
CA ARG A 342 8.89 -42.97 -7.44
C ARG A 342 8.17 -44.14 -8.12
N ALA A 343 7.06 -44.62 -7.57
CA ALA A 343 6.29 -45.73 -8.16
C ALA A 343 5.80 -45.38 -9.57
N LYS A 344 5.33 -44.14 -9.78
CA LYS A 344 4.95 -43.61 -11.10
C LYS A 344 6.14 -43.56 -12.06
N ILE A 345 7.29 -43.04 -11.64
CA ILE A 345 8.52 -43.02 -12.47
C ILE A 345 8.95 -44.43 -12.87
N ALA A 346 8.85 -45.40 -11.95
CA ALA A 346 9.20 -46.79 -12.20
C ALA A 346 8.16 -47.55 -13.06
N GLY A 347 7.08 -46.89 -13.52
CA GLY A 347 6.09 -47.48 -14.42
C GLY A 347 5.13 -48.46 -13.75
N HIS A 348 4.96 -48.42 -12.43
CA HIS A 348 4.01 -49.28 -11.73
C HIS A 348 2.58 -48.98 -12.18
N THR A 349 1.72 -50.01 -12.24
CA THR A 349 0.31 -49.82 -12.59
C THR A 349 -0.44 -49.07 -11.50
N PRO A 350 -1.33 -48.12 -11.84
CA PRO A 350 -2.13 -47.38 -10.87
C PRO A 350 -2.98 -48.34 -10.02
N GLN A 351 -2.96 -48.16 -8.70
CA GLN A 351 -3.78 -48.91 -7.75
C GLN A 351 -5.06 -48.14 -7.43
N THR A 352 -6.13 -48.86 -7.11
CA THR A 352 -7.38 -48.25 -6.63
C THR A 352 -7.07 -47.55 -5.30
N PRO A 353 -7.22 -46.22 -5.22
CA PRO A 353 -6.70 -45.48 -4.08
C PRO A 353 -7.49 -45.80 -2.81
N ASP A 354 -6.77 -46.11 -1.73
CA ASP A 354 -7.37 -46.27 -0.42
C ASP A 354 -7.97 -44.93 0.06
N LYS A 355 -9.17 -44.97 0.64
CA LYS A 355 -9.95 -43.76 0.99
C LYS A 355 -9.29 -42.93 2.09
N ALA A 356 -8.33 -43.49 2.84
CA ALA A 356 -7.69 -42.85 3.98
C ALA A 356 -6.74 -41.69 3.62
N LEU A 357 -6.32 -41.59 2.37
CA LEU A 357 -5.39 -40.56 1.87
C LEU A 357 -6.09 -39.40 1.16
N VAL A 358 -7.35 -39.14 1.51
CA VAL A 358 -7.94 -37.82 1.25
C VAL A 358 -7.04 -36.83 1.98
N VAL A 359 -6.29 -36.04 1.23
CA VAL A 359 -5.69 -34.83 1.81
C VAL A 359 -6.89 -34.00 2.25
N ASP A 360 -7.22 -34.11 3.54
CA ASP A 360 -8.27 -33.39 4.25
C ASP A 360 -7.91 -31.90 4.22
N SER A 361 -7.98 -31.30 3.04
CA SER A 361 -7.80 -29.88 2.84
C SER A 361 -9.11 -29.23 3.28
N ARG A 362 -9.23 -28.98 4.58
CA ARG A 362 -10.30 -28.16 5.16
C ARG A 362 -10.08 -26.65 4.93
N SER A 363 -9.06 -26.31 4.16
CA SER A 363 -8.62 -24.97 3.83
C SER A 363 -9.74 -24.27 3.04
N THR A 364 -10.19 -23.11 3.55
CA THR A 364 -11.25 -22.31 2.92
C THR A 364 -10.69 -21.10 2.17
N SER A 365 -9.38 -20.86 2.30
CA SER A 365 -8.69 -19.75 1.66
C SER A 365 -7.38 -20.18 0.99
N LEU A 366 -6.99 -19.46 -0.07
CA LEU A 366 -5.72 -19.64 -0.76
C LEU A 366 -4.51 -19.59 0.18
N TYR A 367 -4.56 -18.77 1.23
CA TYR A 367 -3.45 -18.63 2.16
C TYR A 367 -3.33 -19.83 3.11
N GLU A 368 -4.44 -20.43 3.50
CA GLU A 368 -4.46 -21.68 4.26
C GLU A 368 -3.93 -22.83 3.40
N GLU A 369 -4.43 -22.95 2.15
CA GLU A 369 -3.93 -23.97 1.21
C GLU A 369 -2.42 -23.82 0.95
N ALA A 370 -1.95 -22.59 0.74
CA ALA A 370 -0.53 -22.34 0.54
C ALA A 370 0.29 -22.62 1.79
N ALA A 371 -0.26 -22.44 2.99
CA ALA A 371 0.41 -22.80 4.24
C ALA A 371 0.52 -24.32 4.41
N ASP A 372 -0.54 -25.06 4.09
CA ASP A 372 -0.55 -26.54 4.12
C ASP A 372 0.49 -27.10 3.14
N LEU A 373 0.54 -26.56 1.92
CA LEU A 373 1.54 -26.95 0.93
C LEU A 373 2.96 -26.53 1.31
N LEU A 374 3.14 -25.43 2.05
CA LEU A 374 4.46 -25.06 2.58
C LEU A 374 4.94 -26.03 3.65
N ALA A 375 4.04 -26.49 4.53
CA ALA A 375 4.37 -27.51 5.52
C ALA A 375 4.79 -28.82 4.86
N LEU A 376 4.15 -29.20 3.76
CA LEU A 376 4.55 -30.34 2.93
C LEU A 376 5.88 -30.09 2.21
N ALA A 377 6.05 -28.92 1.59
CA ALA A 377 7.26 -28.55 0.85
C ALA A 377 8.52 -28.58 1.74
N LYS A 378 8.39 -28.25 3.03
CA LYS A 378 9.47 -28.33 4.02
C LYS A 378 10.09 -29.74 4.08
N TRP A 379 9.26 -30.77 3.98
CA TRP A 379 9.66 -32.18 4.12
C TRP A 379 9.86 -32.89 2.79
N TRP A 380 9.60 -32.22 1.66
CA TRP A 380 9.69 -32.82 0.32
C TRP A 380 11.10 -33.29 -0.05
N THR A 381 12.12 -32.43 0.05
CA THR A 381 13.49 -32.81 -0.31
C THR A 381 14.03 -33.97 0.55
N PRO A 382 13.86 -33.95 1.90
CA PRO A 382 14.19 -35.10 2.74
C PRO A 382 13.41 -36.37 2.37
N ALA A 383 12.12 -36.26 2.06
CA ALA A 383 11.28 -37.40 1.69
C ALA A 383 11.72 -38.04 0.37
N VAL A 384 12.03 -37.24 -0.65
CA VAL A 384 12.56 -37.72 -1.94
C VAL A 384 13.92 -38.41 -1.77
N ALA A 385 14.80 -37.87 -0.92
CA ALA A 385 16.08 -38.49 -0.62
C ALA A 385 15.92 -39.84 0.11
N ALA A 386 14.98 -39.91 1.07
CA ALA A 386 14.69 -41.13 1.81
C ALA A 386 14.02 -42.21 0.96
N ALA A 387 13.23 -41.82 -0.04
CA ALA A 387 12.60 -42.74 -0.98
C ALA A 387 13.61 -43.44 -1.91
N GLY A 388 14.86 -42.95 -2.00
CA GLY A 388 16.02 -43.59 -2.65
C GLY A 388 15.92 -43.88 -4.16
N PRO A 389 17.04 -44.10 -4.87
CA PRO A 389 17.02 -44.73 -6.19
C PRO A 389 16.71 -46.22 -6.06
N ALA A 390 16.01 -46.80 -7.04
CA ALA A 390 15.73 -48.22 -7.07
C ALA A 390 17.05 -49.00 -7.10
N ALA A 391 17.31 -49.80 -6.07
CA ALA A 391 18.25 -50.90 -6.22
C ALA A 391 17.68 -51.83 -7.30
N PRO A 392 18.46 -52.20 -8.32
CA PRO A 392 18.03 -53.20 -9.29
C PRO A 392 17.77 -54.51 -8.57
N ASP A 393 16.58 -55.08 -8.78
CA ASP A 393 16.16 -56.36 -8.22
C ASP A 393 17.28 -57.41 -8.38
N GLU A 394 17.74 -57.97 -7.25
CA GLU A 394 18.59 -59.17 -7.27
C GLU A 394 17.81 -60.30 -7.95
N PRO A 395 18.34 -60.92 -9.02
CA PRO A 395 17.67 -62.03 -9.66
C PRO A 395 17.61 -63.22 -8.70
N HIS A 396 16.39 -63.64 -8.38
CA HIS A 396 16.10 -64.92 -7.75
C HIS A 396 16.70 -66.06 -8.58
N ILE A 397 17.90 -66.54 -8.19
CA ILE A 397 18.45 -67.79 -8.67
C ILE A 397 17.68 -68.91 -7.96
N GLY A 398 16.65 -69.42 -8.63
CA GLY A 398 15.95 -70.64 -8.25
C GLY A 398 16.89 -71.83 -8.35
N THR A 399 17.19 -72.44 -7.20
CA THR A 399 17.81 -73.76 -7.09
C THR A 399 16.80 -74.84 -7.50
N SER A 400 16.94 -75.37 -8.70
CA SER A 400 16.31 -76.63 -9.10
C SER A 400 17.37 -77.73 -9.23
N LEU A 401 17.46 -78.58 -8.21
CA LEU A 401 18.07 -79.91 -8.26
C LEU A 401 17.06 -80.88 -8.88
N PRO A 402 17.42 -81.74 -9.84
CA PRO A 402 16.70 -82.97 -10.11
C PRO A 402 17.42 -84.18 -9.51
N ALA A 403 16.59 -85.17 -9.15
CA ALA A 403 16.95 -86.49 -8.62
C ALA A 403 17.49 -87.44 -9.69
#